data_AF-A0A2A4K1X5-F1
#
_entry.id   AF-A0A2A4K1X5-F1
#
_cell.length_a   1.000
_cell.length_b   1.000
_cell.length_c   1.000
_cell.angle_alpha   90.00
_cell.angle_beta   90.00
_cell.angle_gamma   90.00
#
_symmetry.space_group_name_H-M   'P 1'
#
loop_
_entity.id
_entity.type
_entity.pdbx_description
1 polymer ?
#
loop_
_entity_poly.entity_id
_entity_poly.type
_entity_poly.pdbx_seq_one_letter_code
_entity_poly.pdbx_strand_id
1 'polypeptide(L)'
;MGMRKYEVPHSHLYKIPKRLQLLSQPRKYYVCEFGADMPRYTPQGTRVSAIRGRVYDKNSDIAWPYLRRLMILKKMYKNRFSPERLERIDRMIEASNATLYAKLANCAIDLKKYDNRDLKKKKGWTDTEWKRHMEYISQIAGPKKVFDPPPIKRGKSKPLDALIPRLNVISSRPDFKCYKRMSQEDWYRNPEKVAPNALKYMISERIKKLATPRAIPHPED
;
A
#
# COMPACT_ATOMS: atom_id res chain seq x y z
N MET A 1 39.43 -8.21 7.29
CA MET A 1 39.04 -9.00 8.48
C MET A 1 37.82 -9.83 8.13
N GLY A 2 37.83 -11.12 8.47
CA GLY A 2 36.88 -12.11 7.97
C GLY A 2 35.44 -11.91 8.44
N MET A 3 34.48 -12.16 7.54
CA MET A 3 33.05 -12.16 7.86
C MET A 3 32.73 -13.27 8.86
N ARG A 4 32.26 -12.91 10.06
CA ARG A 4 31.69 -13.90 10.99
C ARG A 4 30.30 -14.28 10.48
N LYS A 5 30.11 -15.56 10.13
CA LYS A 5 28.78 -16.11 9.81
C LYS A 5 27.95 -16.13 11.10
N TYR A 6 26.76 -15.55 11.05
CA TYR A 6 25.81 -15.63 12.15
C TYR A 6 25.28 -17.06 12.27
N GLU A 7 25.57 -17.73 13.38
CA GLU A 7 25.03 -19.05 13.69
C GLU A 7 23.66 -18.89 14.37
N VAL A 8 22.64 -19.56 13.83
CA VAL A 8 21.27 -19.50 14.36
C VAL A 8 21.17 -20.41 15.58
N PRO A 9 20.79 -19.90 16.77
CA PRO A 9 20.56 -20.73 17.94
C PRO A 9 19.48 -21.78 17.67
N HIS A 10 19.79 -23.07 17.86
CA HIS A 10 18.93 -24.18 17.46
C HIS A 10 17.77 -24.49 18.43
N SER A 11 17.71 -23.86 19.61
CA SER A 11 16.66 -24.14 20.59
C SER A 11 16.07 -22.86 21.18
N HIS A 12 14.83 -22.56 20.82
CA HIS A 12 13.98 -21.69 21.61
C HIS A 12 13.17 -22.57 22.58
N LEU A 13 13.05 -22.17 23.85
CA LEU A 13 12.33 -22.92 24.89
C LEU A 13 10.82 -23.09 24.62
N TYR A 14 10.29 -22.42 23.60
CA TYR A 14 8.88 -22.43 23.21
C TYR A 14 8.71 -22.49 21.68
N LYS A 15 7.56 -23.02 21.24
CA LYS A 15 7.25 -23.22 19.81
C LYS A 15 6.92 -21.89 19.14
N ILE A 16 7.91 -21.28 18.48
CA ILE A 16 7.73 -20.04 17.71
C ILE A 16 6.98 -20.35 16.39
N PRO A 17 5.91 -19.62 16.04
CA PRO A 17 5.23 -19.80 14.77
C PRO A 17 6.15 -19.45 13.59
N LYS A 18 6.09 -20.26 12.52
CA LYS A 18 6.97 -20.20 11.33
C LYS A 18 7.13 -18.79 10.73
N ARG A 19 6.08 -17.98 10.78
CA ARG A 19 6.10 -16.57 10.33
C ARG A 19 7.02 -15.69 11.17
N LEU A 20 6.96 -15.80 12.50
CA LEU A 20 7.82 -15.03 13.40
C LEU A 20 9.28 -15.45 13.27
N GLN A 21 9.54 -16.74 13.07
CA GLN A 21 10.88 -17.26 12.80
C GLN A 21 11.48 -16.72 11.48
N LEU A 22 10.64 -16.54 10.45
CA LEU A 22 11.03 -15.91 9.19
C LEU A 22 11.31 -14.41 9.33
N LEU A 23 10.59 -13.73 10.22
CA LEU A 23 10.75 -12.30 10.48
C LEU A 23 11.95 -12.01 11.40
N SER A 24 12.29 -12.94 12.29
CA SER A 24 13.44 -12.81 13.20
C SER A 24 14.78 -13.11 12.53
N GLN A 25 14.79 -13.73 11.35
CA GLN A 25 16.01 -13.92 10.59
C GLN A 25 16.49 -12.57 10.05
N PRO A 26 17.73 -12.13 10.38
CA PRO A 26 18.28 -10.94 9.76
C PRO A 26 18.35 -11.16 8.25
N ARG A 27 17.83 -10.20 7.49
CA ARG A 27 17.93 -10.24 6.03
C ARG A 27 19.42 -10.26 5.68
N LYS A 28 19.83 -11.11 4.72
CA LYS A 28 21.23 -11.39 4.34
C LYS A 28 22.13 -10.17 4.00
N TYR A 29 21.59 -8.94 4.05
CA TYR A 29 22.26 -7.71 3.66
C TYR A 29 22.13 -6.56 4.68
N TYR A 30 21.63 -6.83 5.90
CA TYR A 30 21.57 -5.79 6.94
C TYR A 30 22.87 -5.81 7.76
N VAL A 31 23.79 -4.93 7.39
CA VAL A 31 24.99 -4.63 8.17
C VAL A 31 24.63 -3.44 9.07
N CYS A 32 24.41 -3.70 10.36
CA CYS A 32 24.32 -2.63 11.36
C CYS A 32 25.74 -2.20 11.74
N GLU A 33 26.37 -1.35 10.93
CA GLU A 33 27.49 -0.54 11.40
C GLU A 33 26.92 0.66 12.14
N PHE A 34 27.01 0.63 13.48
CA PHE A 34 26.72 1.76 14.35
C PHE A 34 27.60 2.94 13.95
N GLY A 35 27.05 3.84 13.14
CA GLY A 35 27.73 4.99 12.52
C GLY A 35 27.30 5.27 11.07
N ALA A 36 26.66 4.30 10.41
CA ALA A 36 26.26 4.37 9.00
C ALA A 36 24.74 4.43 8.76
N ASP A 37 23.95 4.69 9.80
CA ASP A 37 22.47 4.56 9.75
C ASP A 37 21.73 5.87 9.42
N MET A 38 22.46 6.93 9.05
CA MET A 38 21.89 8.10 8.39
C MET A 38 22.06 7.93 6.87
N PRO A 39 21.01 8.19 6.06
CA PRO A 39 21.15 8.17 4.61
C PRO A 39 22.32 9.07 4.20
N ARG A 40 23.33 8.55 3.50
CA ARG A 40 24.44 9.40 3.04
C ARG A 40 23.88 10.46 2.08
N TYR A 41 24.14 11.73 2.39
CA TYR A 41 23.78 12.88 1.56
C TYR A 41 25.02 13.40 0.81
N THR A 42 24.83 13.92 -0.39
CA THR A 42 25.86 14.69 -1.11
C THR A 42 26.12 16.02 -0.39
N PRO A 43 27.22 16.74 -0.69
CA PRO A 43 27.46 18.09 -0.16
C PRO A 43 26.33 19.08 -0.46
N GLN A 44 25.51 18.81 -1.48
CA GLN A 44 24.34 19.59 -1.87
C GLN A 44 23.04 19.13 -1.17
N GLY A 45 23.12 18.20 -0.22
CA GLY A 45 21.97 17.73 0.58
C GLY A 45 21.08 16.71 -0.13
N THR A 46 21.50 16.13 -1.25
CA THR A 46 20.72 15.10 -1.96
C THR A 46 21.08 13.70 -1.46
N ARG A 47 20.10 12.81 -1.24
CA ARG A 47 20.40 11.41 -0.83
C ARG A 47 21.14 10.67 -1.95
N VAL A 48 22.26 10.04 -1.62
CA VAL A 48 23.07 9.25 -2.58
C VAL A 48 22.27 8.06 -3.15
N SER A 49 21.33 7.50 -2.37
CA SER A 49 20.42 6.44 -2.82
C SER A 49 19.39 6.92 -3.86
N ALA A 50 19.05 8.21 -3.88
CA ALA A 50 18.18 8.77 -4.91
C ALA A 50 18.92 8.93 -6.25
N ILE A 51 20.23 9.20 -6.20
CA ILE A 51 21.10 9.31 -7.38
C ILE A 51 21.39 7.93 -7.99
N ARG A 52 21.60 6.92 -7.13
CA ARG A 52 21.92 5.54 -7.54
C ARG A 52 20.71 4.61 -7.66
N GLY A 53 19.52 5.13 -7.40
CA GLY A 53 18.28 4.35 -7.47
C GLY A 53 18.00 3.97 -8.92
N ARG A 54 17.76 2.67 -9.18
CA ARG A 54 17.15 2.26 -10.44
C ARG A 54 15.73 2.80 -10.46
N VAL A 55 15.42 3.65 -11.44
CA VAL A 55 14.06 4.09 -11.71
C VAL A 55 13.28 2.84 -12.13
N TYR A 56 12.13 2.58 -11.49
CA TYR A 56 11.21 1.51 -11.95
C TYR A 56 10.82 1.81 -13.40
N ASP A 57 10.74 0.80 -14.28
CA ASP A 57 10.42 0.98 -15.71
C ASP A 57 9.19 1.88 -15.93
N LYS A 58 8.16 1.72 -15.09
CA LYS A 58 6.97 2.59 -15.05
C LYS A 58 7.29 4.08 -14.90
N ASN A 59 8.25 4.43 -14.03
CA ASN A 59 8.66 5.82 -13.80
C ASN A 59 9.59 6.33 -14.90
N SER A 60 10.39 5.48 -15.55
CA SER A 60 11.16 5.87 -16.75
C SER A 60 10.26 6.06 -17.97
N ASP A 61 9.19 5.27 -18.09
CA ASP A 61 8.20 5.37 -19.17
C ASP A 61 7.31 6.61 -19.02
N ILE A 62 6.89 6.94 -17.80
CA ILE A 62 6.20 8.21 -17.49
C ILE A 62 7.14 9.41 -17.72
N ALA A 63 8.45 9.22 -17.61
CA ALA A 63 9.45 10.24 -17.87
C ALA A 63 9.76 10.46 -19.37
N TRP A 64 9.14 9.71 -20.30
CA TRP A 64 9.37 9.94 -21.73
C TRP A 64 8.93 11.35 -22.14
N PRO A 65 9.87 12.21 -22.61
CA PRO A 65 9.58 13.61 -22.92
C PRO A 65 8.50 13.79 -23.98
N TYR A 66 8.35 12.82 -24.89
CA TYR A 66 7.48 12.93 -26.05
C TYR A 66 5.99 12.81 -25.71
N LEU A 67 5.58 11.78 -24.94
CA LEU A 67 4.18 11.60 -24.53
C LEU A 67 3.71 12.78 -23.67
N ARG A 68 4.55 13.22 -22.72
CA ARG A 68 4.23 14.37 -21.87
C ARG A 68 4.09 15.65 -22.68
N ARG A 69 4.95 15.87 -23.70
CA ARG A 69 4.81 17.00 -24.64
C ARG A 69 3.51 16.91 -25.43
N LEU A 70 3.12 15.73 -25.93
CA LEU A 70 1.86 15.53 -26.66
C LEU A 70 0.63 15.80 -25.77
N MET A 71 0.64 15.36 -24.51
CA MET A 71 -0.44 15.64 -23.56
C MET A 71 -0.55 17.13 -23.22
N ILE A 72 0.58 17.81 -23.02
CA ILE A 72 0.61 19.27 -22.79
C ILE A 72 0.08 19.99 -24.03
N LEU A 73 0.51 19.59 -25.22
CA LEU A 73 0.08 20.16 -26.50
C LEU A 73 -1.44 19.98 -26.69
N LYS A 74 -1.98 18.77 -26.45
CA LYS A 74 -3.43 18.53 -26.48
C LYS A 74 -4.18 19.45 -25.51
N LYS A 75 -3.67 19.62 -24.28
CA LYS A 75 -4.29 20.48 -23.26
C LYS A 75 -4.26 21.96 -23.68
N MET A 76 -3.16 22.43 -24.25
CA MET A 76 -2.99 23.82 -24.68
C MET A 76 -3.86 24.19 -25.88
N TYR A 77 -4.03 23.26 -26.84
CA TYR A 77 -4.71 23.53 -28.10
C TYR A 77 -6.10 22.89 -28.22
N LYS A 78 -6.66 22.36 -27.12
CA LYS A 78 -7.99 21.71 -27.08
C LYS A 78 -9.11 22.52 -27.75
N ASN A 79 -9.08 23.85 -27.59
CA ASN A 79 -10.11 24.75 -28.10
C ASN A 79 -9.65 25.56 -29.33
N ARG A 80 -8.40 25.36 -29.79
CA ARG A 80 -7.80 26.14 -30.89
C ARG A 80 -7.59 25.32 -32.16
N PHE A 81 -7.51 24.01 -32.05
CA PHE A 81 -7.34 23.12 -33.20
C PHE A 81 -8.67 22.55 -33.68
N SER A 82 -8.74 22.29 -34.98
CA SER A 82 -9.82 21.52 -35.57
C SER A 82 -9.86 20.11 -34.97
N PRO A 83 -11.05 19.48 -34.91
CA PRO A 83 -11.20 18.14 -34.34
C PRO A 83 -10.29 17.11 -35.04
N GLU A 84 -10.11 17.21 -36.36
CA GLU A 84 -9.23 16.34 -37.13
C GLU A 84 -7.76 16.39 -36.67
N ARG A 85 -7.28 17.57 -36.28
CA ARG A 85 -5.92 17.74 -35.76
C ARG A 85 -5.78 17.18 -34.35
N LEU A 86 -6.82 17.31 -33.53
CA LEU A 86 -6.86 16.71 -32.20
C LEU A 86 -6.87 15.17 -32.29
N GLU A 87 -7.61 14.59 -33.24
CA GLU A 87 -7.59 13.15 -33.48
C GLU A 87 -6.21 12.64 -33.89
N ARG A 88 -5.46 13.38 -34.71
CA ARG A 88 -4.08 13.00 -35.06
C ARG A 88 -3.17 12.98 -33.84
N ILE A 89 -3.30 13.97 -32.95
CA ILE A 89 -2.56 14.01 -31.68
C ILE A 89 -2.95 12.81 -30.80
N ASP A 90 -4.23 12.45 -30.79
CA ASP A 90 -4.72 11.29 -30.03
C ASP A 90 -4.19 9.96 -30.58
N ARG A 91 -4.16 9.79 -31.90
CA ARG A 91 -3.52 8.61 -32.53
C ARG A 91 -2.02 8.54 -32.21
N MET A 92 -1.32 9.67 -32.13
CA MET A 92 0.09 9.71 -31.71
C MET A 92 0.27 9.35 -30.22
N ILE A 93 -0.65 9.78 -29.36
CA ILE A 93 -0.68 9.41 -27.93
C ILE A 93 -0.96 7.90 -27.77
N GLU A 94 -1.91 7.35 -28.53
CA GLU A 94 -2.23 5.93 -28.54
C GLU A 94 -1.09 5.07 -29.07
N ALA A 95 -0.48 5.47 -30.19
CA ALA A 95 0.67 4.78 -30.77
C ALA A 95 1.88 4.77 -29.82
N SER A 96 2.10 5.86 -29.08
CA SER A 96 3.17 5.91 -28.07
C SER A 96 2.84 5.07 -26.83
N ASN A 97 1.57 5.03 -26.40
CA ASN A 97 1.09 4.16 -25.32
C ASN A 97 1.12 2.66 -25.65
N ALA A 98 1.12 2.29 -26.94
CA ALA A 98 1.23 0.91 -27.39
C ALA A 98 2.55 0.25 -26.94
N THR A 99 3.61 1.02 -26.68
CA THR A 99 4.93 0.43 -26.38
C THR A 99 5.03 -0.26 -25.00
N LEU A 100 4.16 0.07 -24.03
CA LEU A 100 4.14 -0.54 -22.70
C LEU A 100 2.94 -1.48 -22.49
N TYR A 101 1.73 -1.01 -22.79
CA TYR A 101 0.52 -1.82 -22.62
C TYR A 101 0.34 -2.84 -23.76
N ALA A 102 0.83 -2.61 -24.98
CA ALA A 102 0.83 -3.67 -26.00
C ALA A 102 1.92 -4.72 -25.73
N LYS A 103 3.06 -4.35 -25.11
CA LYS A 103 4.01 -5.35 -24.56
C LYS A 103 3.34 -6.24 -23.52
N LEU A 104 2.63 -5.65 -22.55
CA LEU A 104 1.89 -6.40 -21.53
C LEU A 104 0.70 -7.19 -22.10
N ALA A 105 -0.01 -6.67 -23.10
CA ALA A 105 -1.12 -7.35 -23.75
C ALA A 105 -0.66 -8.54 -24.60
N ASN A 106 0.47 -8.43 -25.31
CA ASN A 106 1.07 -9.56 -26.02
C ASN A 106 1.57 -10.64 -25.06
N CYS A 107 2.09 -10.27 -23.87
CA CYS A 107 2.40 -11.25 -22.82
C CYS A 107 1.14 -11.99 -22.30
N ALA A 108 -0.03 -11.34 -22.28
CA ALA A 108 -1.29 -11.98 -21.89
C ALA A 108 -1.84 -12.93 -22.98
N ILE A 109 -1.57 -12.65 -24.26
CA ILE A 109 -1.99 -13.49 -25.39
C ILE A 109 -1.12 -14.75 -25.50
N ASP A 110 0.17 -14.66 -25.20
CA ASP A 110 1.07 -15.82 -25.23
C ASP A 110 0.75 -16.86 -24.14
N LEU A 111 0.21 -16.46 -22.99
CA LEU A 111 -0.24 -17.40 -21.94
C LEU A 111 -1.29 -18.40 -22.46
N LYS A 112 -2.22 -17.97 -23.33
CA LYS A 112 -3.23 -18.86 -23.93
C LYS A 112 -2.67 -19.78 -25.02
N LYS A 113 -1.55 -19.43 -25.66
CA LYS A 113 -0.89 -20.30 -26.66
C LYS A 113 -0.08 -21.41 -26.01
N TYR A 114 0.34 -21.23 -24.76
CA TYR A 114 1.05 -22.25 -23.98
C TYR A 114 0.13 -23.32 -23.35
N ASP A 115 -1.18 -23.08 -23.24
CA ASP A 115 -2.11 -24.02 -22.57
C ASP A 115 -2.16 -25.41 -23.22
N ASN A 116 -1.85 -25.55 -24.51
CA ASN A 116 -2.02 -26.82 -25.24
C ASN A 116 -0.74 -27.44 -25.81
N ARG A 117 0.42 -26.78 -25.77
CA ARG A 117 1.62 -27.27 -26.51
C ARG A 117 2.69 -27.99 -25.69
N ASP A 118 2.73 -27.90 -24.36
CA ASP A 118 3.81 -28.55 -23.59
C ASP A 118 3.38 -29.05 -22.20
N LEU A 119 2.35 -29.89 -22.09
CA LEU A 119 2.23 -30.82 -20.96
C LEU A 119 3.08 -32.08 -21.20
N LYS A 120 4.30 -31.91 -21.69
CA LYS A 120 5.25 -33.02 -21.82
C LYS A 120 5.66 -33.45 -20.41
N LYS A 121 5.76 -34.76 -20.20
CA LYS A 121 6.28 -35.33 -18.95
C LYS A 121 7.58 -34.63 -18.60
N LYS A 122 7.72 -34.18 -17.35
CA LYS A 122 9.01 -33.66 -16.87
C LYS A 122 10.07 -34.75 -17.04
N LYS A 123 11.22 -34.37 -17.60
CA LYS A 123 12.36 -35.28 -17.83
C LYS A 123 12.74 -35.96 -16.51
N GLY A 124 12.74 -37.29 -16.49
CA GLY A 124 13.11 -38.10 -15.31
C GLY A 124 11.95 -38.55 -14.42
N TRP A 125 10.70 -38.21 -14.75
CA TRP A 125 9.52 -38.67 -14.00
C TRP A 125 8.92 -39.92 -14.62
N THR A 126 8.52 -40.88 -13.78
CA THR A 126 7.73 -42.03 -14.22
C THR A 126 6.30 -41.60 -14.59
N ASP A 127 5.62 -42.36 -15.46
CA ASP A 127 4.25 -42.03 -15.89
C ASP A 127 3.25 -41.98 -14.71
N THR A 128 3.49 -42.80 -13.69
CA THR A 128 2.65 -42.89 -12.48
C THR A 128 2.86 -41.68 -11.55
N GLU A 129 4.10 -41.24 -11.33
CA GLU A 129 4.41 -40.03 -10.57
C GLU A 129 3.88 -38.78 -11.27
N TRP A 130 3.98 -38.74 -12.60
CA TRP A 130 3.45 -37.65 -13.40
C TRP A 130 1.92 -37.54 -13.26
N LYS A 131 1.20 -38.66 -13.35
CA LYS A 131 -0.26 -38.71 -13.14
C LYS A 131 -0.66 -38.25 -11.75
N ARG A 132 0.00 -38.76 -10.69
CA ARG A 132 -0.25 -38.32 -9.30
C ARG A 132 -0.01 -36.82 -9.11
N HIS A 133 1.01 -36.27 -9.76
CA HIS A 133 1.31 -34.84 -9.68
C HIS A 133 0.29 -33.98 -10.43
N MET A 134 -0.17 -34.44 -11.59
CA MET A 134 -1.27 -33.77 -12.32
C MET A 134 -2.58 -33.80 -11.53
N GLU A 135 -2.90 -34.92 -10.88
CA GLU A 135 -4.07 -35.04 -9.99
C GLU A 135 -3.96 -34.12 -8.77
N TYR A 136 -2.78 -34.02 -8.15
CA TYR A 136 -2.55 -33.07 -7.07
C TYR A 136 -2.71 -31.62 -7.52
N ILE A 137 -2.17 -31.28 -8.70
CA ILE A 137 -2.33 -29.94 -9.28
C ILE A 137 -3.79 -29.65 -9.60
N SER A 138 -4.55 -30.61 -10.16
CA SER A 138 -5.97 -30.41 -10.46
C SER A 138 -6.81 -30.21 -9.19
N GLN A 139 -6.48 -30.89 -8.10
CA GLN A 139 -7.11 -30.68 -6.80
C GLN A 139 -6.84 -29.28 -6.23
N ILE A 140 -5.63 -28.74 -6.40
CA ILE A 140 -5.26 -27.41 -5.91
C ILE A 140 -5.78 -26.30 -6.83
N ALA A 141 -5.73 -26.52 -8.14
CA ALA A 141 -6.18 -25.57 -9.16
C ALA A 141 -7.71 -25.52 -9.28
N GLY A 142 -8.41 -26.49 -8.70
CA GLY A 142 -9.87 -26.47 -8.58
C GLY A 142 -10.34 -25.15 -7.95
N PRO A 143 -11.45 -24.57 -8.42
CA PRO A 143 -11.98 -23.35 -7.86
C PRO A 143 -12.22 -23.55 -6.36
N LYS A 144 -11.71 -22.62 -5.54
CA LYS A 144 -11.94 -22.66 -4.09
C LYS A 144 -13.44 -22.71 -3.84
N LYS A 145 -13.88 -23.60 -2.94
CA LYS A 145 -15.28 -23.69 -2.54
C LYS A 145 -15.76 -22.31 -2.10
N VAL A 146 -16.67 -21.73 -2.87
CA VAL A 146 -17.30 -20.45 -2.53
C VAL A 146 -18.30 -20.75 -1.42
N PHE A 147 -18.10 -20.12 -0.26
CA PHE A 147 -19.05 -20.19 0.84
C PHE A 147 -20.02 -19.03 0.66
N ASP A 148 -21.09 -19.27 -0.09
CA ASP A 148 -22.15 -18.27 -0.21
C ASP A 148 -22.75 -18.01 1.17
N PRO A 149 -22.94 -16.74 1.55
CA PRO A 149 -23.57 -16.43 2.82
C PRO A 149 -24.97 -17.07 2.85
N PRO A 150 -25.43 -17.56 4.01
CA PRO A 150 -26.78 -18.08 4.12
C PRO A 150 -27.77 -17.00 3.68
N PRO A 151 -28.87 -17.38 2.99
CA PRO A 151 -29.84 -16.42 2.50
C PRO A 151 -30.38 -15.59 3.67
N ILE A 152 -30.29 -14.26 3.53
CA ILE A 152 -30.77 -13.33 4.55
C ILE A 152 -32.30 -13.48 4.66
N LYS A 153 -32.80 -13.96 5.80
CA LYS A 153 -34.23 -13.98 6.12
C LYS A 153 -34.73 -12.55 6.31
N ARG A 154 -34.99 -11.85 5.21
CA ARG A 154 -35.68 -10.56 5.24
C ARG A 154 -37.12 -10.87 5.68
N GLY A 155 -37.51 -10.38 6.86
CA GLY A 155 -38.87 -10.56 7.36
C GLY A 155 -39.92 -9.93 6.43
N LYS A 156 -41.20 -10.03 6.81
CA LYS A 156 -42.30 -9.40 6.05
C LYS A 156 -42.02 -7.90 5.86
N SER A 157 -42.29 -7.39 4.65
CA SER A 157 -42.22 -5.95 4.37
C SER A 157 -43.14 -5.20 5.35
N LYS A 158 -42.61 -4.13 5.96
CA LYS A 158 -43.43 -3.23 6.78
C LYS A 158 -44.14 -2.23 5.85
N PRO A 159 -45.39 -1.83 6.16
CA PRO A 159 -46.07 -0.77 5.42
C PRO A 159 -45.32 0.56 5.55
N LEU A 160 -45.51 1.45 4.56
CA LEU A 160 -44.77 2.72 4.46
C LEU A 160 -44.93 3.57 5.72
N ASP A 161 -46.13 3.64 6.29
CA ASP A 161 -46.43 4.46 7.48
C ASP A 161 -45.58 4.06 8.69
N ALA A 162 -45.34 2.76 8.87
CA ALA A 162 -44.50 2.24 9.94
C ALA A 162 -42.99 2.51 9.70
N LEU A 163 -42.60 2.81 8.46
CA LEU A 163 -41.22 3.11 8.07
C LEU A 163 -40.89 4.60 8.12
N ILE A 164 -41.88 5.49 7.96
CA ILE A 164 -41.70 6.95 7.93
C ILE A 164 -40.86 7.47 9.11
N PRO A 165 -41.12 7.08 10.39
CA PRO A 165 -40.34 7.59 11.51
C PRO A 165 -38.85 7.25 11.40
N ARG A 166 -38.52 6.02 10.98
CA ARG A 166 -37.14 5.58 10.79
C ARG A 166 -36.49 6.24 9.58
N LEU A 167 -37.24 6.42 8.49
CA LEU A 167 -36.77 7.14 7.31
C LEU A 167 -36.38 8.58 7.64
N ASN A 168 -37.18 9.26 8.46
CA ASN A 168 -36.87 10.62 8.93
C ASN A 168 -35.60 10.67 9.79
N VAL A 169 -35.35 9.64 10.61
CA VAL A 169 -34.10 9.53 11.36
C VAL A 169 -32.90 9.31 10.43
N ILE A 170 -33.03 8.47 9.41
CA ILE A 170 -31.96 8.17 8.45
C ILE A 170 -31.70 9.34 7.49
N SER A 171 -32.75 10.09 7.12
CA SER A 171 -32.65 11.27 6.25
C SER A 171 -32.02 12.46 6.98
N SER A 172 -32.13 12.51 8.32
CA SER A 172 -31.42 13.50 9.12
C SER A 172 -29.90 13.34 8.99
N ARG A 173 -29.19 14.48 8.89
CA ARG A 173 -27.73 14.47 8.76
C ARG A 173 -27.11 13.92 10.06
N PRO A 174 -26.17 12.96 10.02
CA PRO A 174 -25.51 12.47 11.22
C PRO A 174 -24.65 13.57 11.87
N ASP A 175 -24.96 13.93 13.11
CA ASP A 175 -24.23 14.97 13.84
C ASP A 175 -22.74 14.62 14.05
N PHE A 176 -22.44 13.34 14.25
CA PHE A 176 -21.09 12.85 14.56
C PHE A 176 -20.14 12.76 13.36
N LYS A 177 -20.63 12.90 12.12
CA LYS A 177 -19.80 12.89 10.89
C LYS A 177 -19.57 14.28 10.31
N CYS A 178 -20.13 15.31 10.93
CA CYS A 178 -19.83 16.68 10.55
C CYS A 178 -18.43 17.01 11.06
N TYR A 179 -17.44 17.05 10.17
CA TYR A 179 -16.16 17.69 10.46
C TYR A 179 -16.43 19.15 10.80
N LYS A 180 -16.63 19.46 12.08
CA LYS A 180 -16.67 20.83 12.56
C LYS A 180 -15.23 21.35 12.51
N ARG A 181 -15.01 22.44 11.78
CA ARG A 181 -13.70 23.08 11.70
C ARG A 181 -13.39 23.63 13.09
N MET A 182 -12.24 23.28 13.69
CA MET A 182 -11.89 23.78 15.04
C MET A 182 -11.91 25.32 15.13
N SER A 183 -11.64 26.02 14.02
CA SER A 183 -11.72 27.47 13.91
C SER A 183 -13.12 28.09 14.04
N GLN A 184 -14.17 27.27 14.05
CA GLN A 184 -15.56 27.69 14.28
C GLN A 184 -15.98 27.57 15.75
N GLU A 185 -15.16 26.94 16.58
CA GLU A 185 -15.44 26.80 18.00
C GLU A 185 -15.03 28.07 18.76
N ASP A 186 -15.88 28.54 19.67
CA ASP A 186 -15.69 29.81 20.39
C ASP A 186 -14.39 29.84 21.24
N TRP A 187 -14.01 28.68 21.78
CA TRP A 187 -12.77 28.52 22.57
C TRP A 187 -11.51 28.47 21.71
N TYR A 188 -11.61 28.31 20.39
CA TYR A 188 -10.42 28.29 19.51
C TYR A 188 -9.96 29.71 19.14
N ARG A 189 -10.89 30.68 19.07
CA ARG A 189 -10.58 32.08 18.71
C ARG A 189 -10.23 32.94 19.90
N ASN A 190 -10.83 32.66 21.06
CA ASN A 190 -10.66 33.47 22.25
C ASN A 190 -9.53 32.90 23.12
N PRO A 191 -8.41 33.61 23.32
CA PRO A 191 -7.26 33.10 24.07
C PRO A 191 -7.56 32.89 25.57
N GLU A 192 -8.60 33.53 26.10
CA GLU A 192 -9.05 33.37 27.49
C GLU A 192 -9.88 32.11 27.70
N LYS A 193 -10.49 31.55 26.64
CA LYS A 193 -11.40 30.41 26.75
C LYS A 193 -10.63 29.11 26.47
N VAL A 194 -10.79 28.15 27.38
CA VAL A 194 -10.18 26.83 27.26
C VAL A 194 -11.22 25.82 26.75
N ALA A 195 -10.79 24.84 25.96
CA ALA A 195 -11.66 23.77 25.50
C ALA A 195 -12.32 23.04 26.70
N PRO A 196 -13.62 22.71 26.66
CA PRO A 196 -14.34 22.15 27.80
C PRO A 196 -13.78 20.79 28.27
N ASN A 197 -13.16 20.04 27.35
CA ASN A 197 -12.52 18.77 27.68
C ASN A 197 -11.16 18.94 28.37
N ALA A 198 -10.47 20.06 28.15
CA ALA A 198 -9.22 20.35 28.86
C ALA A 198 -9.47 20.67 30.34
N LEU A 199 -10.63 21.23 30.70
CA LEU A 199 -11.05 21.40 32.10
C LEU A 199 -11.25 20.07 32.83
N LYS A 200 -11.59 19.01 32.09
CA LYS A 200 -11.79 17.65 32.63
C LYS A 200 -10.50 16.81 32.63
N TYR A 201 -9.40 17.33 32.09
CA TYR A 201 -8.18 16.56 31.92
C TYR A 201 -7.47 16.34 33.26
N MET A 202 -7.29 15.07 33.64
CA MET A 202 -6.46 14.68 34.77
C MET A 202 -5.03 14.39 34.32
N ILE A 203 -4.05 15.04 34.95
CA ILE A 203 -2.63 14.90 34.62
C ILE A 203 -2.16 13.46 34.90
N SER A 204 -1.63 12.80 33.86
CA SER A 204 -1.04 11.46 34.00
C SER A 204 0.20 11.45 34.90
N GLU A 205 0.44 10.33 35.59
CA GLU A 205 1.58 10.16 36.50
C GLU A 205 2.94 10.39 35.82
N ARG A 206 3.06 10.00 34.55
CA ARG A 206 4.27 10.22 33.75
C ARG A 206 4.55 11.71 33.57
N ILE A 207 3.52 12.51 33.31
CA ILE A 207 3.69 13.97 33.17
C ILE A 207 4.07 14.58 34.51
N LYS A 208 3.48 14.12 35.62
CA LYS A 208 3.89 14.56 36.96
C LYS A 208 5.39 14.29 37.20
N LYS A 209 5.89 13.10 36.84
CA LYS A 209 7.30 12.73 36.96
C LYS A 209 8.24 13.51 36.02
N LEU A 210 7.75 13.99 34.88
CA LEU A 210 8.53 14.83 33.98
C LEU A 210 8.56 16.30 34.42
N ALA A 211 7.47 16.76 35.05
CA ALA A 211 7.34 18.12 35.56
C ALA A 211 8.15 18.34 36.85
N THR A 212 8.51 17.28 37.58
CA THR A 212 9.43 17.42 38.72
C THR A 212 10.79 17.88 38.22
N PRO A 213 11.33 19.01 38.75
CA PRO A 213 12.64 19.49 38.34
C PRO A 213 13.69 18.44 38.66
N ARG A 214 14.59 18.18 37.72
CA ARG A 214 15.73 17.29 37.96
C ARG A 214 16.75 18.07 38.78
N ALA A 215 17.15 17.52 39.94
CA ALA A 215 18.25 18.07 40.71
C ALA A 215 19.51 18.08 39.84
N ILE A 216 20.11 19.27 39.68
CA ILE A 216 21.42 19.42 39.06
C ILE A 216 22.43 18.98 40.11
N PRO A 217 23.26 17.95 39.87
CA PRO A 217 24.28 17.58 40.83
C PRO A 217 25.26 18.74 41.00
N HIS A 218 25.34 19.27 42.22
CA HIS A 218 26.42 20.17 42.60
C HIS A 218 27.69 19.33 42.77
N PRO A 219 28.86 19.78 42.28
CA PRO A 219 30.12 19.11 42.54
C PRO A 219 30.36 19.13 44.06
N GLU A 220 30.62 17.96 44.64
CA GLU A 220 31.03 17.83 46.03
C GLU A 220 32.47 18.39 46.16
N ASP A 221 32.68 19.27 47.15
CA ASP A 221 33.98 19.86 47.51
C ASP A 221 34.97 18.82 48.07
#